data_AF-A0A6G0Y7M7-F1
#
_entry.id   AF-A0A6G0Y7M7-F1
#
_cell.length_a   1.000
_cell.length_b   1.000
_cell.length_c   1.000
_cell.angle_alpha   90.00
_cell.angle_beta   90.00
_cell.angle_gamma   90.00
#
_symmetry.space_group_name_H-M   'P 1'
#
loop_
_entity.id
_entity.type
_entity.pdbx_description
1 polymer ?
#
loop_
_entity_poly.entity_id
_entity_poly.type
_entity_poly.pdbx_seq_one_letter_code
_entity_poly.pdbx_strand_id
1 'polypeptide(L)' 'LPEDLSFDDIAFMRYAPITSVDVERSFSAYKNLLTDNRQSFLFDNIKRALIVQCNSKDE' A
#
# COMPACT_ATOMS: atom_id res chain seq x y z
N LEU A 1 -5.63 -20.23 7.79
CA LEU A 1 -5.06 -19.10 8.56
C LEU A 1 -3.72 -19.58 9.07
N PRO A 2 -2.61 -18.83 8.96
CA PRO A 2 -1.35 -19.31 9.49
C PRO A 2 -1.51 -19.49 11.01
N GLU A 3 -1.10 -20.64 11.49
CA GLU A 3 -1.28 -21.10 12.87
C GLU A 3 -0.46 -20.24 13.84
N ASP A 4 -1.15 -19.82 14.91
CA ASP A 4 -0.70 -19.26 16.19
C ASP A 4 0.54 -18.37 16.20
N LEU A 5 0.28 -17.06 16.15
CA LEU A 5 1.18 -16.06 16.71
C LEU A 5 1.20 -16.25 18.23
N SER A 6 2.33 -16.66 18.82
CA SER A 6 2.47 -16.82 20.27
C SER A 6 2.32 -15.46 20.96
N PHE A 7 1.87 -15.44 22.22
CA PHE A 7 1.82 -14.20 23.01
C PHE A 7 3.20 -13.51 23.10
N ASP A 8 4.27 -14.29 23.08
CA ASP A 8 5.64 -13.75 23.09
C ASP A 8 5.98 -13.05 21.76
N ASP A 9 5.41 -13.51 20.64
CA ASP A 9 5.61 -12.90 19.32
C ASP A 9 4.98 -11.50 19.22
N ILE A 10 3.86 -11.29 19.93
CA ILE A 10 3.15 -9.99 19.99
C ILE A 10 4.03 -8.92 20.65
N ALA A 11 4.87 -9.30 21.62
CA ALA A 11 5.79 -8.35 22.28
C ALA A 11 6.79 -7.74 21.28
N PHE A 12 7.22 -8.51 20.27
CA PHE A 12 8.09 -8.02 19.20
C PHE A 12 7.35 -7.13 18.20
N MET A 13 6.03 -7.25 18.10
CA MET A 13 5.20 -6.38 17.26
C MET A 13 4.83 -5.05 17.92
N ARG A 14 5.19 -4.81 19.18
CA ARG A 14 4.87 -3.56 19.91
C ARG A 14 5.34 -2.28 19.20
N TYR A 15 6.45 -2.38 18.47
CA TYR A 15 7.01 -1.29 17.67
C TYR A 15 6.84 -1.49 16.17
N ALA A 16 6.26 -2.63 15.76
CA ALA A 16 5.92 -2.82 14.37
C ALA A 16 4.85 -1.79 14.03
N PRO A 17 5.03 -1.00 12.95
CA PRO A 17 3.97 -0.14 12.50
C PRO A 17 2.77 -1.03 12.21
N ILE A 18 1.61 -0.68 12.79
CA ILE A 18 0.33 -1.32 12.47
C ILE A 18 -0.03 -0.80 11.06
N THR A 19 0.73 -1.20 10.05
CA THR A 19 0.34 -0.99 8.66
C THR A 19 -0.80 -1.97 8.45
N SER A 20 -2.01 -1.45 8.28
CA SER A 20 -3.14 -2.31 7.99
C SER A 20 -2.86 -2.99 6.65
N VAL A 21 -2.97 -4.33 6.62
CA VAL A 21 -2.85 -5.14 5.41
C VAL A 21 -3.73 -4.60 4.28
N ASP A 22 -4.89 -4.01 4.61
CA ASP A 22 -5.81 -3.41 3.64
C ASP A 22 -5.27 -2.15 2.97
N VAL A 23 -4.47 -1.33 3.67
CA VAL A 23 -3.76 -0.19 3.08
C VAL A 23 -2.68 -0.70 2.11
N GLU A 24 -1.86 -1.66 2.51
CA GLU A 24 -0.85 -2.22 1.58
C GLU A 24 -1.49 -2.87 0.35
N ARG A 25 -2.57 -3.65 0.54
CA ARG A 25 -3.32 -4.28 -0.55
C ARG A 25 -3.98 -3.26 -1.48
N SER A 26 -4.57 -2.19 -0.95
CA SER A 26 -5.20 -1.15 -1.77
C SER A 26 -4.18 -0.33 -2.58
N PHE A 27 -3.00 -0.06 -1.99
CA PHE A 27 -1.91 0.63 -2.68
C PHE A 27 -1.18 -0.25 -3.70
N SER A 28 -1.20 -1.58 -3.55
CA SER A 28 -0.67 -2.53 -4.54
C SER A 28 -1.23 -2.29 -5.94
N ALA A 29 -2.50 -1.90 -6.05
CA ALA A 29 -3.13 -1.60 -7.34
C ALA A 29 -2.49 -0.40 -8.07
N TYR A 30 -1.82 0.49 -7.34
CA TYR A 30 -1.08 1.63 -7.89
C TYR A 30 0.43 1.35 -8.02
N LYS A 31 0.88 0.09 -7.87
CA LYS A 31 2.30 -0.28 -7.91
C LYS A 31 3.00 0.22 -9.17
N ASN A 32 2.37 0.14 -10.35
CA ASN A 32 2.99 0.62 -11.59
C ASN A 32 3.19 2.15 -11.61
N LEU A 33 2.35 2.90 -10.90
CA LEU A 33 2.42 4.35 -10.78
C LEU A 33 3.44 4.79 -9.73
N LEU A 34 3.51 4.08 -8.60
CA LEU A 34 4.30 4.46 -7.43
C LEU A 34 5.69 3.80 -7.36
N THR A 35 5.99 2.83 -8.23
CA THR A 35 7.33 2.21 -8.27
C THR A 35 8.32 3.14 -8.96
N ASP A 36 9.47 3.37 -8.31
CA ASP A 36 10.58 4.12 -8.87
C ASP A 36 11.02 3.60 -10.25
N ASN A 37 11.53 4.51 -11.08
CA ASN A 37 12.18 4.23 -12.37
C ASN A 37 11.31 3.53 -13.44
N ARG A 38 10.01 3.33 -13.21
CA ARG A 38 9.08 2.83 -14.26
C ARG A 38 8.54 3.95 -15.13
N GLN A 39 8.14 5.07 -14.52
CA GLN A 39 7.70 6.28 -15.19
C GLN A 39 8.18 7.48 -14.39
N SER A 40 8.95 8.37 -15.03
CA SER A 40 9.32 9.65 -14.43
C SER A 40 8.14 10.61 -14.53
N PHE A 41 7.51 10.88 -13.39
CA PHE A 41 6.45 11.87 -13.29
C PHE A 41 6.91 13.03 -12.41
N LEU A 42 6.51 14.24 -12.81
CA LEU A 42 6.46 15.36 -11.87
C LEU A 42 5.41 15.05 -10.80
N PHE A 43 5.61 15.56 -9.58
CA PHE A 43 4.73 15.29 -8.46
C PHE A 43 3.25 15.62 -8.75
N ASP A 44 3.00 16.73 -9.46
CA ASP A 44 1.64 17.10 -9.89
C ASP A 44 1.01 16.08 -10.85
N ASN A 45 1.81 15.44 -11.70
CA ASN A 45 1.33 14.44 -12.63
C ASN A 45 1.00 13.13 -11.90
N ILE A 46 1.80 12.75 -10.89
CA ILE A 46 1.50 11.60 -10.02
C ILE A 46 0.16 11.79 -9.33
N LYS A 47 -0.09 12.98 -8.75
CA LYS A 47 -1.35 13.29 -8.08
C LYS A 47 -2.55 13.14 -9.01
N ARG A 48 -2.46 13.67 -10.23
CA ARG A 48 -3.52 13.56 -11.24
C ARG A 48 -3.77 12.11 -11.65
N ALA A 49 -2.70 11.35 -11.92
CA ALA A 49 -2.79 9.94 -12.29
C ALA A 49 -3.43 9.08 -11.18
N LEU A 50 -3.09 9.37 -9.93
CA LEU A 50 -3.66 8.68 -8.76
C LEU A 50 -5.17 8.94 -8.65
N ILE A 51 -5.62 10.18 -8.81
CA ILE A 51 -7.06 10.53 -8.78
C ILE A 51 -7.83 9.77 -9.87
N VAL A 52 -7.30 9.75 -11.10
CA VAL A 52 -7.94 9.04 -12.23
C VAL A 52 -8.05 7.54 -11.94
N GLN A 53 -6.96 6.89 -11.49
CA GLN A 53 -6.95 5.46 -11.19
C GLN A 53 -7.77 5.08 -9.95
N CYS A 54 -7.93 6.00 -8.98
CA CYS A 54 -8.85 5.80 -7.85
C CYS A 54 -10.30 5.78 -8.34
N ASN A 55 -10.71 6.78 -9.12
CA ASN A 55 -12.10 6.94 -9.56
C ASN A 55 -12.51 5.94 -10.65
N SER A 56 -11.56 5.33 -11.36
CA SER A 56 -11.85 4.31 -12.37
C SER A 56 -12.15 2.93 -11.78
N LYS A 57 -12.05 2.75 -10.45
CA LYS A 57 -12.32 1.48 -9.77
C LYS A 57 -13.76 1.34 -9.27
N ASP A 58 -14.59 2.36 -9.50
CA ASP A 58 -16.01 2.38 -9.13
C ASP A 58 -16.96 1.86 -10.25
N GLU A 59 -16.43 1.18 -11.28
CA GLU A 59 -17.18 0.37 -12.26
C GLU A 59 -16.93 -1.14 -12.05
#